data_AF-A0A534S326-F1
#
_entry.id   AF-A0A534S326-F1
#
_cell.length_a   1.000
_cell.length_b   1.000
_cell.length_c   1.000
_cell.angle_alpha   90.00
_cell.angle_beta   90.00
_cell.angle_gamma   90.00
#
_symmetry.space_group_name_H-M   'P 1'
#
loop_
_entity.id
_entity.type
_entity.pdbx_description
1 polymer ?
#
loop_
_entity_poly.entity_id
_entity_poly.type
_entity_poly.pdbx_seq_one_letter_code
_entity_poly.pdbx_strand_id
1 'polypeptide(L)'
;MSFGPSVARACHAMQFREPTRGAAPRAPGAKQASEEAMVRRRTMVLVGAVALLLLIGVAISVGTKKRGLPQHPPAEEKQQPTQHHAQQYAVMISVREANLRSGPGTVYSVIGRGKRNDSFVVRGRKEKWYKIDYQGRDAWVHESAVIEKSDDPLNIFVERGKAIFAAIVKHYPKVEAEVWGLSTPTPVVALVIPEPEWNNLAKADQVSLTFYVESLLPAVRAEPDRYIDVFRDTPQYGLFRAKVARLCDDCWIVGIGRLTFDKKAASPDKIVVQGNSVWEKDERKRGVKAAEFRRGSLLVRPAPPPTEF
;
A
#
# COMPACT_ATOMS: atom_id res chain seq x y z
N MET A 1 -49.38 -10.08 -44.80
CA MET A 1 -49.50 -9.05 -45.86
C MET A 1 -50.62 -8.08 -45.48
N SER A 2 -50.65 -6.92 -46.13
CA SER A 2 -51.59 -5.80 -45.91
C SER A 2 -51.40 -5.02 -44.59
N PHE A 3 -51.20 -3.71 -44.73
CA PHE A 3 -51.16 -2.72 -43.64
C PHE A 3 -52.53 -2.01 -43.54
N GLY A 4 -52.89 -1.54 -42.34
CA GLY A 4 -53.96 -0.54 -42.13
C GLY A 4 -53.36 0.87 -42.00
N PRO A 5 -54.05 1.95 -42.42
CA PRO A 5 -53.44 3.26 -42.58
C PRO A 5 -53.30 4.09 -41.29
N SER A 6 -52.32 4.99 -41.29
CA SER A 6 -52.12 6.02 -40.28
C SER A 6 -53.19 7.11 -40.36
N VAL A 7 -53.62 7.64 -39.21
CA VAL A 7 -54.34 8.92 -39.10
C VAL A 7 -53.67 9.76 -38.02
N ALA A 8 -52.91 10.77 -38.45
CA ALA A 8 -52.37 11.78 -37.54
C ALA A 8 -53.48 12.71 -37.04
N ARG A 9 -53.38 13.20 -35.80
CA ARG A 9 -54.15 14.36 -35.32
C ARG A 9 -53.21 15.47 -34.86
N ALA A 10 -53.60 16.69 -35.20
CA ALA A 10 -52.73 17.85 -35.21
C ALA A 10 -52.33 18.34 -33.81
N CYS A 11 -51.20 19.03 -33.76
CA CYS A 11 -50.82 19.88 -32.64
C CYS A 11 -51.89 20.96 -32.39
N HIS A 12 -52.05 21.34 -31.12
CA HIS A 12 -52.63 22.64 -30.77
C HIS A 12 -51.61 23.42 -29.94
N ALA A 13 -51.26 24.60 -30.42
CA ALA A 13 -50.38 25.51 -29.71
C ALA A 13 -51.20 26.31 -28.69
N MET A 14 -50.80 26.25 -27.41
CA MET A 14 -51.18 27.28 -26.44
C MET A 14 -50.07 28.34 -26.41
N GLN A 15 -50.45 29.59 -26.68
CA GLN A 15 -49.52 30.72 -26.69
C GLN A 15 -49.31 31.32 -25.29
N PHE A 16 -48.19 32.01 -25.15
CA PHE A 16 -47.67 32.66 -23.96
C PHE A 16 -48.69 33.50 -23.16
N ARG A 17 -48.54 33.46 -21.83
CA ARG A 17 -48.58 34.66 -20.98
C ARG A 17 -47.46 34.60 -19.94
N GLU A 18 -46.67 35.66 -19.86
CA GLU A 18 -45.62 35.82 -18.86
C GLU A 18 -46.20 36.28 -17.51
N PRO A 19 -45.77 35.69 -16.37
CA PRO A 19 -45.96 36.31 -15.06
C PRO A 19 -45.00 37.50 -14.89
N THR A 20 -45.55 38.67 -14.56
CA THR A 20 -44.78 39.92 -14.40
C THR A 20 -43.80 39.86 -13.23
N ARG A 21 -42.62 40.47 -13.39
CA ARG A 21 -41.59 40.56 -12.35
C ARG A 21 -42.06 41.40 -11.15
N GLY A 22 -42.36 40.77 -10.03
CA GLY A 22 -42.39 41.43 -8.72
C GLY A 22 -40.97 41.81 -8.27
N ALA A 23 -40.76 43.06 -7.84
CA ALA A 23 -39.45 43.54 -7.43
C ALA A 23 -39.17 43.30 -5.94
N ALA A 24 -38.04 42.68 -5.61
CA ALA A 24 -37.48 42.64 -4.27
C ALA A 24 -36.47 43.81 -4.07
N PRO A 25 -36.35 44.39 -2.86
CA PRO A 25 -35.53 45.58 -2.64
C PRO A 25 -34.02 45.30 -2.75
N ARG A 26 -33.27 46.31 -3.23
CA ARG A 26 -31.80 46.26 -3.34
C ARG A 26 -31.14 46.46 -1.98
N ALA A 27 -30.30 45.50 -1.55
CA ALA A 27 -29.24 45.77 -0.59
C ALA A 27 -28.10 46.56 -1.26
N PRO A 28 -27.41 47.47 -0.55
CA PRO A 28 -26.39 48.35 -1.13
C PRO A 28 -24.97 47.73 -1.14
N GLY A 29 -24.05 48.38 -1.87
CA GLY A 29 -22.65 48.47 -1.40
C GLY A 29 -21.56 47.66 -2.10
N ALA A 30 -21.80 47.02 -3.26
CA ALA A 30 -20.74 46.31 -4.01
C ALA A 30 -19.74 47.27 -4.71
N LYS A 31 -18.91 47.98 -3.94
CA LYS A 31 -17.83 48.88 -4.40
C LYS A 31 -16.63 48.96 -3.43
N GLN A 32 -16.10 47.82 -2.99
CA GLN A 32 -14.83 47.77 -2.23
C GLN A 32 -14.23 46.34 -2.24
N ALA A 33 -13.46 45.99 -3.29
CA ALA A 33 -12.55 44.82 -3.36
C ALA A 33 -11.83 44.71 -4.73
N SER A 34 -11.22 45.79 -5.24
CA SER A 34 -10.63 45.78 -6.60
C SER A 34 -9.32 46.56 -6.78
N GLU A 35 -8.60 46.88 -5.71
CA GLU A 35 -7.35 47.68 -5.79
C GLU A 35 -6.13 47.03 -5.10
N GLU A 36 -6.30 46.08 -4.17
CA GLU A 36 -5.17 45.44 -3.46
C GLU A 36 -4.41 44.36 -4.27
N ALA A 37 -4.71 44.20 -5.57
CA ALA A 37 -4.18 43.13 -6.42
C ALA A 37 -3.14 43.58 -7.47
N MET A 38 -2.63 44.83 -7.43
CA MET A 38 -1.74 45.34 -8.50
C MET A 38 -0.50 46.15 -8.05
N VAL A 39 -0.02 46.04 -6.81
CA VAL A 39 1.22 46.72 -6.35
C VAL A 39 2.29 45.75 -5.82
N ARG A 40 2.79 44.85 -6.67
CA ARG A 40 4.01 44.06 -6.36
C ARG A 40 4.87 43.61 -7.54
N ARG A 41 4.99 44.44 -8.58
CA ARG A 41 6.06 44.35 -9.60
C ARG A 41 6.65 45.73 -9.85
N ARG A 42 7.99 45.78 -10.03
CA ARG A 42 8.84 46.97 -10.31
C ARG A 42 9.19 47.88 -9.11
N THR A 43 10.08 47.39 -8.25
CA THR A 43 11.15 48.21 -7.68
C THR A 43 12.45 47.40 -7.61
N MET A 44 13.59 48.04 -7.91
CA MET A 44 15.00 47.73 -7.59
C MET A 44 15.33 46.35 -6.96
N VAL A 45 16.26 45.52 -7.45
CA VAL A 45 17.47 45.71 -8.28
C VAL A 45 18.45 46.76 -7.75
N LEU A 46 19.66 46.29 -7.38
CA LEU A 46 20.88 47.07 -7.08
C LEU A 46 21.04 47.70 -5.67
N VAL A 47 21.31 46.86 -4.66
CA VAL A 47 22.26 47.15 -3.56
C VAL A 47 22.97 45.83 -3.20
N GLY A 48 24.29 45.73 -3.09
CA GLY A 48 25.35 46.69 -3.42
C GLY A 48 26.70 45.97 -3.52
N ALA A 49 27.69 46.56 -4.22
CA ALA A 49 28.97 45.89 -4.48
C ALA A 49 30.16 46.87 -4.53
N VAL A 50 31.28 46.44 -3.90
CA VAL A 50 32.68 46.92 -4.05
C VAL A 50 33.06 48.34 -3.56
N ALA A 51 33.84 48.37 -2.46
CA ALA A 51 35.11 49.11 -2.29
C ALA A 51 35.90 48.43 -1.12
N LEU A 52 37.19 48.00 -1.15
CA LEU A 52 38.46 48.48 -1.76
C LEU A 52 39.16 49.54 -0.85
N LEU A 53 40.42 49.44 -0.36
CA LEU A 53 41.58 48.53 -0.58
C LEU A 53 42.21 48.13 0.80
N LEU A 54 43.52 48.12 1.23
CA LEU A 54 44.89 48.41 0.74
C LEU A 54 45.95 47.66 1.64
N LEU A 55 46.95 46.97 1.06
CA LEU A 55 48.24 46.46 1.67
C LEU A 55 48.18 45.35 2.77
N ILE A 56 49.22 44.55 3.06
CA ILE A 56 50.69 44.54 2.73
C ILE A 56 51.11 43.18 2.07
N GLY A 57 52.32 43.09 1.48
CA GLY A 57 52.93 41.86 0.92
C GLY A 57 53.25 40.74 1.94
N VAL A 58 53.84 39.59 1.57
CA VAL A 58 55.12 39.42 0.83
C VAL A 58 55.05 38.28 -0.22
N ALA A 59 55.94 38.29 -1.21
CA ALA A 59 56.01 37.35 -2.33
C ALA A 59 56.81 36.06 -2.04
N ILE A 60 56.70 35.05 -2.92
CA ILE A 60 57.81 34.15 -3.29
C ILE A 60 57.60 33.58 -4.72
N SER A 61 58.67 33.68 -5.52
CA SER A 61 59.06 33.01 -6.79
C SER A 61 58.03 32.29 -7.69
N VAL A 62 58.08 32.61 -8.99
CA VAL A 62 57.51 31.80 -10.09
C VAL A 62 58.51 30.73 -10.52
N GLY A 63 58.10 29.47 -10.57
CA GLY A 63 58.91 28.36 -11.10
C GLY A 63 58.10 27.45 -12.02
N THR A 64 58.32 27.52 -13.34
CA THR A 64 57.61 26.72 -14.34
C THR A 64 58.14 25.29 -14.39
N LYS A 65 57.32 24.30 -13.99
CA LYS A 65 57.61 22.87 -14.20
C LYS A 65 56.38 22.11 -14.68
N LYS A 66 56.56 21.29 -15.71
CA LYS A 66 55.49 20.54 -16.40
C LYS A 66 54.78 19.60 -15.42
N ARG A 67 53.45 19.73 -15.28
CA ARG A 67 52.63 18.73 -14.57
C ARG A 67 52.42 17.50 -15.46
N GLY A 68 53.32 16.53 -15.34
CA GLY A 68 52.96 15.13 -15.58
C GLY A 68 51.95 14.67 -14.52
N LEU A 69 51.02 13.80 -14.88
CA LEU A 69 49.91 13.39 -14.02
C LEU A 69 50.36 12.37 -12.94
N PRO A 70 50.31 12.70 -11.64
CA PRO A 70 50.54 11.73 -10.58
C PRO A 70 49.21 11.03 -10.26
N GLN A 71 49.18 9.70 -10.36
CA GLN A 71 48.05 8.91 -9.83
C GLN A 71 48.18 8.85 -8.30
N HIS A 72 47.18 9.38 -7.58
CA HIS A 72 46.97 9.01 -6.18
C HIS A 72 46.09 7.76 -6.11
N PRO A 73 46.30 6.87 -5.12
CA PRO A 73 45.41 5.73 -4.89
C PRO A 73 43.99 6.21 -4.50
N PRO A 74 42.95 5.38 -4.68
CA PRO A 74 41.59 5.71 -4.24
C PRO A 74 41.56 6.03 -2.74
N ALA A 75 40.90 7.12 -2.37
CA ALA A 75 40.69 7.47 -0.98
C ALA A 75 39.72 6.48 -0.31
N GLU A 76 40.03 6.08 0.92
CA GLU A 76 39.24 5.12 1.69
C GLU A 76 37.90 5.76 2.11
N GLU A 77 36.83 5.43 1.39
CA GLU A 77 35.50 5.97 1.63
C GLU A 77 34.93 5.42 2.94
N LYS A 78 34.74 6.31 3.93
CA LYS A 78 34.18 5.96 5.23
C LYS A 78 32.70 5.60 5.11
N GLN A 79 32.45 4.30 4.95
CA GLN A 79 31.12 3.71 4.93
C GLN A 79 30.33 4.12 6.18
N GLN A 80 29.27 4.92 5.98
CA GLN A 80 28.23 5.08 7.00
C GLN A 80 27.47 3.75 7.15
N PRO A 81 27.00 3.40 8.36
CA PRO A 81 26.35 2.12 8.58
C PRO A 81 25.06 2.02 7.75
N THR A 82 25.04 1.09 6.80
CA THR A 82 23.83 0.69 6.10
C THR A 82 22.78 0.26 7.11
N GLN A 83 21.60 0.90 7.04
CA GLN A 83 20.44 0.48 7.82
C GLN A 83 19.95 -0.87 7.28
N HIS A 84 20.57 -1.95 7.74
CA HIS A 84 19.95 -3.26 7.69
C HIS A 84 18.64 -3.15 8.48
N HIS A 85 17.53 -3.04 7.75
CA HIS A 85 16.25 -3.51 8.26
C HIS A 85 16.51 -4.92 8.77
N ALA A 86 16.42 -5.11 10.08
CA ALA A 86 16.67 -6.41 10.68
C ALA A 86 15.64 -7.37 10.09
N GLN A 87 16.08 -8.22 9.15
CA GLN A 87 15.27 -9.29 8.60
C GLN A 87 14.83 -10.12 9.80
N GLN A 88 13.57 -9.93 10.16
CA GLN A 88 12.88 -10.93 10.95
C GLN A 88 12.96 -12.21 10.13
N TYR A 89 13.08 -13.34 10.78
CA TYR A 89 13.16 -14.65 10.15
C TYR A 89 12.22 -15.57 10.94
N ALA A 90 11.68 -16.62 10.35
CA ALA A 90 10.61 -17.39 10.98
C ALA A 90 10.65 -18.88 10.65
N VAL A 91 10.46 -19.68 11.69
CA VAL A 91 10.43 -21.15 11.62
C VAL A 91 9.01 -21.66 11.81
N MET A 92 8.65 -22.72 11.09
CA MET A 92 7.37 -23.41 11.23
C MET A 92 7.56 -24.82 11.75
N ILE A 93 6.81 -25.23 12.78
CA ILE A 93 6.85 -26.58 13.35
C ILE A 93 6.46 -27.63 12.29
N SER A 94 7.37 -28.56 12.00
CA SER A 94 7.25 -29.59 10.95
C SER A 94 6.84 -30.97 11.49
N VAL A 95 6.81 -31.14 12.82
CA VAL A 95 6.38 -32.36 13.54
C VAL A 95 4.97 -32.20 14.12
N ARG A 96 4.35 -33.28 14.61
CA ARG A 96 2.99 -33.23 15.23
C ARG A 96 2.94 -32.27 16.42
N GLU A 97 3.92 -32.38 17.32
CA GLU A 97 4.09 -31.51 18.49
C GLU A 97 5.60 -31.38 18.79
N ALA A 98 6.03 -30.20 19.20
CA ALA A 98 7.41 -29.83 19.46
C ALA A 98 7.54 -29.16 20.84
N ASN A 99 8.50 -29.60 21.65
CA ASN A 99 8.77 -29.01 22.95
C ASN A 99 9.51 -27.66 22.80
N LEU A 100 8.95 -26.60 23.37
CA LEU A 100 9.58 -25.27 23.41
C LEU A 100 10.23 -25.11 24.79
N ARG A 101 11.53 -24.80 24.81
CA ARG A 101 12.37 -24.85 26.02
C ARG A 101 12.84 -23.47 26.50
N SER A 102 13.21 -23.38 27.78
CA SER A 102 13.80 -22.18 28.39
C SER A 102 15.22 -21.86 27.90
N GLY A 103 15.91 -22.81 27.27
CA GLY A 103 17.25 -22.63 26.72
C GLY A 103 17.58 -23.62 25.59
N PRO A 104 18.71 -23.39 24.88
CA PRO A 104 19.14 -24.20 23.75
C PRO A 104 19.78 -25.50 24.23
N GLY A 105 18.98 -26.55 24.43
CA GLY A 105 19.46 -27.87 24.83
C GLY A 105 18.38 -28.74 25.46
N THR A 106 18.58 -30.06 25.45
CA THR A 106 17.66 -31.03 26.06
C THR A 106 17.61 -30.99 27.59
N VAL A 107 18.62 -30.38 28.23
CA VAL A 107 18.69 -30.16 29.68
C VAL A 107 17.79 -29.02 30.19
N TYR A 108 17.39 -28.08 29.32
CA TYR A 108 16.56 -26.94 29.70
C TYR A 108 15.08 -27.32 29.82
N SER A 109 14.39 -26.75 30.81
CA SER A 109 12.97 -27.02 31.07
C SER A 109 12.07 -26.73 29.87
N VAL A 110 11.04 -27.55 29.67
CA VAL A 110 9.99 -27.31 28.66
C VAL A 110 9.01 -26.28 29.22
N ILE A 111 8.84 -25.16 28.52
CA ILE A 111 8.01 -24.01 28.93
C ILE A 111 6.78 -23.79 28.04
N GLY A 112 6.62 -24.61 27.00
CA GLY A 112 5.49 -24.60 26.09
C GLY A 112 5.58 -25.73 25.06
N ARG A 113 4.54 -25.88 24.23
CA ARG A 113 4.56 -26.80 23.08
C ARG A 113 4.00 -26.14 21.83
N GLY A 114 4.76 -26.23 20.74
CA GLY A 114 4.29 -25.88 19.40
C GLY A 114 3.65 -27.10 18.75
N LYS A 115 2.59 -26.90 17.97
CA LYS A 115 1.92 -27.94 17.17
C LYS A 115 2.32 -27.80 15.70
N ARG A 116 2.12 -28.86 14.90
CA ARG A 116 2.31 -28.81 13.44
C ARG A 116 1.71 -27.53 12.84
N ASN A 117 2.48 -26.84 12.00
CA ASN A 117 2.18 -25.56 11.34
C ASN A 117 2.21 -24.30 12.22
N ASP A 118 2.43 -24.40 13.53
CA ASP A 118 2.75 -23.22 14.36
C ASP A 118 3.99 -22.52 13.79
N SER A 119 3.91 -21.21 13.58
CA SER A 119 5.02 -20.41 13.04
C SER A 119 5.45 -19.38 14.08
N PHE A 120 6.76 -19.20 14.26
CA PHE A 120 7.32 -18.29 15.27
C PHE A 120 8.41 -17.40 14.67
N VAL A 121 8.44 -16.12 15.08
CA VAL A 121 9.51 -15.19 14.74
C VAL A 121 10.77 -15.57 15.52
N VAL A 122 11.86 -15.80 14.78
CA VAL A 122 13.18 -16.08 15.31
C VAL A 122 13.83 -14.78 15.79
N ARG A 123 14.36 -14.82 17.02
CA ARG A 123 15.11 -13.76 17.69
C ARG A 123 16.62 -14.07 17.78
N GLY A 124 17.06 -15.19 17.22
CA GLY A 124 18.46 -15.63 17.13
C GLY A 124 18.60 -17.14 16.95
N ARG A 125 19.82 -17.62 16.71
CA ARG A 125 20.16 -19.06 16.65
C ARG A 125 21.34 -19.35 17.57
N LYS A 126 21.36 -20.53 18.20
CA LYS A 126 22.55 -21.10 18.82
C LYS A 126 22.64 -22.56 18.41
N GLU A 127 23.69 -22.93 17.69
CA GLU A 127 23.89 -24.28 17.17
C GLU A 127 22.61 -24.77 16.43
N LYS A 128 22.02 -25.86 16.93
CA LYS A 128 20.83 -26.53 16.40
C LYS A 128 19.50 -26.01 16.97
N TRP A 129 19.51 -24.84 17.61
CA TRP A 129 18.34 -24.28 18.29
C TRP A 129 18.03 -22.86 17.81
N TYR A 130 16.77 -22.63 17.45
CA TYR A 130 16.23 -21.31 17.16
C TYR A 130 15.66 -20.71 18.44
N LYS A 131 16.10 -19.50 18.78
CA LYS A 131 15.48 -18.64 19.80
C LYS A 131 14.26 -18.00 19.16
N ILE A 132 13.09 -18.18 19.73
CA ILE A 132 11.81 -17.77 19.16
C ILE A 132 11.03 -16.88 20.13
N ASP A 133 10.22 -15.98 19.59
CA ASP A 133 9.18 -15.27 20.34
C ASP A 133 8.01 -16.23 20.61
N TYR A 134 7.82 -16.59 21.88
CA TYR A 134 6.72 -17.42 22.34
C TYR A 134 5.93 -16.67 23.41
N GLN A 135 4.79 -16.11 23.01
CA GLN A 135 3.89 -15.36 23.89
C GLN A 135 4.56 -14.11 24.53
N GLY A 136 5.45 -13.43 23.80
CA GLY A 136 6.15 -12.24 24.29
C GLY A 136 7.34 -12.52 25.21
N ARG A 137 7.77 -13.79 25.31
CA ARG A 137 9.01 -14.21 26.00
C ARG A 137 9.84 -15.11 25.09
N ASP A 138 11.14 -15.19 25.37
CA ASP A 138 12.02 -16.10 24.67
C ASP A 138 11.69 -17.57 24.98
N ALA A 139 11.67 -18.40 23.93
CA ALA A 139 11.73 -19.85 24.02
C ALA A 139 12.70 -20.39 22.97
N TRP A 140 13.02 -21.69 23.04
CA TRP A 140 13.94 -22.36 22.13
C TRP A 140 13.33 -23.62 21.53
N VAL A 141 13.51 -23.81 20.23
CA VAL A 141 13.05 -25.00 19.48
C VAL A 141 14.21 -25.59 18.66
N HIS A 142 14.30 -26.92 18.62
CA HIS A 142 15.38 -27.64 17.91
C HIS A 142 15.11 -27.69 16.40
N GLU A 143 16.16 -27.63 15.58
CA GLU A 143 16.08 -27.55 14.13
C GLU A 143 15.31 -28.73 13.49
N SER A 144 15.45 -29.93 14.04
CA SER A 144 14.74 -31.13 13.54
C SER A 144 13.23 -31.14 13.80
N ALA A 145 12.69 -30.14 14.53
CA ALA A 145 11.26 -30.00 14.82
C ALA A 145 10.58 -28.91 13.98
N VAL A 146 11.34 -28.21 13.13
CA VAL A 146 10.87 -27.13 12.27
C VAL A 146 11.20 -27.37 10.79
N ILE A 147 10.66 -26.54 9.92
CA ILE A 147 11.30 -26.12 8.68
C ILE A 147 11.60 -24.63 8.77
N GLU A 148 12.74 -24.23 8.22
CA GLU A 148 13.03 -22.82 7.92
C GLU A 148 12.02 -22.39 6.85
N LYS A 149 11.28 -21.30 7.08
CA LYS A 149 10.61 -20.57 6.00
C LYS A 149 11.50 -19.41 5.61
N SER A 150 11.50 -19.05 4.33
CA SER A 150 12.42 -18.10 3.70
C SER A 150 12.67 -16.83 4.52
N ASP A 151 13.80 -16.16 4.23
CA ASP A 151 14.40 -15.00 4.94
C ASP A 151 13.56 -13.71 4.98
N ASP A 152 12.27 -13.82 4.66
CA ASP A 152 11.21 -12.85 4.89
C ASP A 152 9.94 -13.55 5.46
N PRO A 153 9.58 -13.34 6.74
CA PRO A 153 8.36 -13.83 7.39
C PRO A 153 7.08 -13.25 6.80
N LEU A 154 7.12 -12.13 6.09
CA LEU A 154 5.95 -11.61 5.37
C LEU A 154 5.50 -12.63 4.32
N ASN A 155 6.44 -13.33 3.68
CA ASN A 155 6.17 -14.43 2.74
C ASN A 155 5.25 -15.53 3.32
N ILE A 156 5.34 -15.79 4.65
CA ILE A 156 4.46 -16.75 5.34
C ILE A 156 2.99 -16.30 5.29
N PHE A 157 2.73 -15.01 5.51
CA PHE A 157 1.40 -14.43 5.47
C PHE A 157 0.94 -14.15 4.03
N VAL A 158 1.86 -13.84 3.11
CA VAL A 158 1.59 -13.65 1.68
C VAL A 158 1.13 -14.94 1.02
N GLU A 159 1.91 -16.02 1.06
CA GLU A 159 1.54 -17.30 0.42
C GLU A 159 0.28 -17.90 1.06
N ARG A 160 0.08 -17.64 2.36
CA ARG A 160 -1.17 -17.96 3.05
C ARG A 160 -2.36 -17.16 2.53
N GLY A 161 -2.25 -15.83 2.45
CA GLY A 161 -3.30 -14.94 1.92
C GLY A 161 -3.65 -15.29 0.48
N LYS A 162 -2.64 -15.57 -0.35
CA LYS A 162 -2.74 -16.08 -1.71
C LYS A 162 -3.52 -17.39 -1.79
N ALA A 163 -3.23 -18.36 -0.91
CA ALA A 163 -3.96 -19.63 -0.85
C ALA A 163 -5.44 -19.47 -0.41
N ILE A 164 -5.70 -18.62 0.59
CA ILE A 164 -7.07 -18.26 1.01
C ILE A 164 -7.82 -17.60 -0.14
N PHE A 165 -7.19 -16.64 -0.82
CA PHE A 165 -7.78 -15.96 -1.96
C PHE A 165 -8.08 -16.92 -3.12
N ALA A 166 -7.16 -17.83 -3.46
CA ALA A 166 -7.40 -18.87 -4.46
C ALA A 166 -8.59 -19.77 -4.11
N ALA A 167 -8.76 -20.15 -2.84
CA ALA A 167 -9.93 -20.92 -2.39
C ALA A 167 -11.25 -20.14 -2.51
N ILE A 168 -11.23 -18.81 -2.27
CA ILE A 168 -12.38 -17.93 -2.51
C ILE A 168 -12.67 -17.83 -4.02
N VAL A 169 -11.65 -17.59 -4.86
CA VAL A 169 -11.81 -17.48 -6.32
C VAL A 169 -12.31 -18.79 -6.96
N LYS A 170 -11.98 -19.96 -6.40
CA LYS A 170 -12.54 -21.28 -6.81
C LYS A 170 -14.07 -21.31 -6.71
N HIS A 171 -14.67 -20.59 -5.76
CA HIS A 171 -16.13 -20.46 -5.59
C HIS A 171 -16.69 -19.21 -6.30
N TYR A 172 -15.88 -18.16 -6.44
CA TYR A 172 -16.25 -16.86 -6.98
C TYR A 172 -15.28 -16.43 -8.09
N PRO A 173 -15.33 -17.04 -9.30
CA PRO A 173 -14.34 -16.87 -10.38
C PRO A 173 -14.38 -15.50 -11.10
N LYS A 174 -15.01 -14.49 -10.49
CA LYS A 174 -15.03 -13.08 -10.90
C LYS A 174 -14.61 -12.14 -9.76
N VAL A 175 -14.09 -12.69 -8.67
CA VAL A 175 -13.36 -11.96 -7.64
C VAL A 175 -11.89 -11.94 -8.06
N GLU A 176 -11.33 -10.77 -8.24
CA GLU A 176 -9.91 -10.58 -8.56
C GLU A 176 -9.35 -9.35 -7.81
N ALA A 177 -8.05 -9.10 -7.98
CA ALA A 177 -7.43 -7.90 -7.42
C ALA A 177 -7.48 -6.77 -8.46
N GLU A 178 -8.30 -5.76 -8.19
CA GLU A 178 -8.56 -4.65 -9.12
C GLU A 178 -7.73 -3.40 -8.76
N VAL A 179 -7.53 -2.48 -9.71
CA VAL A 179 -6.96 -1.15 -9.41
C VAL A 179 -8.05 -0.10 -9.46
N TRP A 180 -8.27 0.57 -8.33
CA TRP A 180 -9.37 1.49 -8.10
C TRP A 180 -8.93 2.92 -7.93
N GLY A 181 -9.87 3.85 -8.10
CA GLY A 181 -9.63 5.27 -7.85
C GLY A 181 -8.70 5.93 -8.87
N LEU A 182 -8.63 5.43 -10.11
CA LEU A 182 -7.80 6.01 -11.17
C LEU A 182 -8.09 7.50 -11.42
N SER A 183 -9.32 7.95 -11.18
CA SER A 183 -9.73 9.36 -11.25
C SER A 183 -9.33 10.20 -10.01
N THR A 184 -8.91 9.58 -8.90
CA THR A 184 -8.52 10.29 -7.66
C THR A 184 -7.02 10.65 -7.66
N PRO A 185 -6.52 11.44 -6.68
CA PRO A 185 -5.09 11.68 -6.50
C PRO A 185 -4.29 10.47 -5.98
N THR A 186 -4.94 9.41 -5.51
CA THR A 186 -4.29 8.21 -4.96
C THR A 186 -5.15 6.98 -5.30
N PRO A 187 -4.88 6.32 -6.45
CA PRO A 187 -5.44 5.01 -6.72
C PRO A 187 -4.89 3.97 -5.74
N VAL A 188 -5.58 2.83 -5.65
CA VAL A 188 -5.23 1.73 -4.74
C VAL A 188 -5.46 0.38 -5.40
N VAL A 189 -4.69 -0.64 -5.00
CA VAL A 189 -5.03 -2.05 -5.24
C VAL A 189 -6.16 -2.45 -4.29
N ALA A 190 -7.26 -2.96 -4.83
CA ALA A 190 -8.42 -3.37 -4.06
C ALA A 190 -8.59 -4.90 -4.11
N LEU A 191 -8.71 -5.50 -2.93
CA LEU A 191 -9.10 -6.90 -2.76
C LEU A 191 -10.50 -6.92 -2.14
N VAL A 192 -11.52 -7.29 -2.92
CA VAL A 192 -12.91 -7.29 -2.46
C VAL A 192 -13.36 -8.72 -2.20
N ILE A 193 -13.64 -9.02 -0.94
CA ILE A 193 -14.07 -10.35 -0.51
C ILE A 193 -15.60 -10.37 -0.32
N PRO A 194 -16.32 -11.41 -0.76
CA PRO A 194 -17.74 -11.55 -0.44
C PRO A 194 -17.93 -11.52 1.08
N GLU A 195 -18.85 -10.70 1.59
CA GLU A 195 -19.02 -10.50 3.04
C GLU A 195 -19.17 -11.81 3.87
N PRO A 196 -19.91 -12.85 3.42
CA PRO A 196 -19.96 -14.13 4.12
C PRO A 196 -18.60 -14.81 4.28
N GLU A 197 -17.77 -14.80 3.23
CA GLU A 197 -16.43 -15.39 3.26
C GLU A 197 -15.55 -14.67 4.30
N TRP A 198 -15.49 -13.34 4.21
CA TRP A 198 -14.69 -12.53 5.12
C TRP A 198 -15.07 -12.73 6.60
N ASN A 199 -16.38 -12.84 6.89
CA ASN A 199 -16.89 -13.03 8.24
C ASN A 199 -16.67 -14.46 8.77
N ASN A 200 -16.53 -15.46 7.88
CA ASN A 200 -16.19 -16.84 8.23
C ASN A 200 -14.68 -17.07 8.44
N LEU A 201 -13.81 -16.21 7.88
CA LEU A 201 -12.36 -16.32 8.07
C LEU A 201 -11.93 -16.03 9.51
N ALA A 202 -11.01 -16.84 10.04
CA ALA A 202 -10.37 -16.54 11.31
C ALA A 202 -9.54 -15.24 11.21
N LYS A 203 -9.34 -14.56 12.34
CA LYS A 203 -8.62 -13.27 12.37
C LYS A 203 -7.20 -13.35 11.77
N ALA A 204 -6.51 -14.48 11.90
CA ALA A 204 -5.21 -14.71 11.26
C ALA A 204 -5.31 -14.76 9.72
N ASP A 205 -6.40 -15.28 9.17
CA ASP A 205 -6.64 -15.40 7.73
C ASP A 205 -7.03 -14.07 7.11
N GLN A 206 -7.92 -13.33 7.77
CA GLN A 206 -8.21 -11.93 7.44
C GLN A 206 -6.91 -11.10 7.40
N VAL A 207 -6.03 -11.26 8.39
CA VAL A 207 -4.71 -10.59 8.43
C VAL A 207 -3.82 -11.05 7.28
N SER A 208 -3.84 -12.33 6.91
CA SER A 208 -3.03 -12.87 5.82
C SER A 208 -3.44 -12.31 4.46
N LEU A 209 -4.74 -12.15 4.22
CA LEU A 209 -5.24 -11.43 3.03
C LEU A 209 -4.72 -9.99 2.97
N THR A 210 -4.54 -9.30 4.11
CA THR A 210 -3.94 -7.95 4.10
C THR A 210 -2.47 -7.95 3.69
N PHE A 211 -1.70 -9.00 3.97
CA PHE A 211 -0.31 -9.11 3.49
C PHE A 211 -0.26 -9.50 2.02
N TYR A 212 -1.15 -10.40 1.58
CA TYR A 212 -1.25 -10.78 0.17
C TYR A 212 -1.60 -9.57 -0.74
N VAL A 213 -2.61 -8.77 -0.43
CA VAL A 213 -2.95 -7.60 -1.28
C VAL A 213 -1.82 -6.56 -1.34
N GLU A 214 -1.07 -6.38 -0.24
CA GLU A 214 0.11 -5.50 -0.20
C GLU A 214 1.23 -6.04 -1.12
N SER A 215 1.46 -7.37 -1.12
CA SER A 215 2.46 -8.01 -1.99
C SER A 215 2.17 -7.94 -3.50
N LEU A 216 0.95 -7.56 -3.90
CA LEU A 216 0.62 -7.35 -5.31
C LEU A 216 1.18 -6.03 -5.86
N LEU A 217 1.50 -5.05 -5.00
CA LEU A 217 1.90 -3.70 -5.43
C LEU A 217 3.09 -3.67 -6.41
N PRO A 218 4.19 -4.42 -6.22
CA PRO A 218 5.30 -4.43 -7.19
C PRO A 218 4.88 -4.95 -8.57
N ALA A 219 4.07 -6.02 -8.63
CA ALA A 219 3.58 -6.59 -9.88
C ALA A 219 2.61 -5.62 -10.60
N VAL A 220 1.70 -4.99 -9.87
CA VAL A 220 0.77 -3.98 -10.40
C VAL A 220 1.51 -2.76 -10.96
N ARG A 221 2.64 -2.34 -10.35
CA ARG A 221 3.49 -1.26 -10.89
C ARG A 221 4.25 -1.68 -12.15
N ALA A 222 4.71 -2.94 -12.21
CA ALA A 222 5.50 -3.48 -13.32
C ALA A 222 4.63 -3.74 -14.57
N GLU A 223 3.41 -4.24 -14.38
CA GLU A 223 2.45 -4.55 -15.45
C GLU A 223 1.12 -3.77 -15.29
N PRO A 224 1.10 -2.42 -15.32
CA PRO A 224 -0.13 -1.66 -15.09
C PRO A 224 -1.27 -2.04 -16.04
N ASP A 225 -0.96 -2.27 -17.31
CA ASP A 225 -1.92 -2.50 -18.39
C ASP A 225 -2.82 -3.72 -18.12
N ARG A 226 -2.30 -4.72 -17.40
CA ARG A 226 -3.05 -5.92 -16.98
C ARG A 226 -4.24 -5.59 -16.07
N TYR A 227 -4.15 -4.51 -15.29
CA TYR A 227 -5.12 -4.16 -14.24
C TYR A 227 -6.04 -2.99 -14.62
N ILE A 228 -5.77 -2.30 -15.73
CA ILE A 228 -6.56 -1.14 -16.18
C ILE A 228 -7.01 -1.24 -17.65
N ASP A 229 -6.96 -2.44 -18.24
CA ASP A 229 -7.24 -2.70 -19.66
C ASP A 229 -8.60 -2.17 -20.14
N VAL A 230 -9.62 -2.22 -19.27
CA VAL A 230 -10.97 -1.68 -19.52
C VAL A 230 -11.01 -0.18 -19.80
N PHE A 231 -9.89 0.54 -19.61
CA PHE A 231 -9.72 1.95 -19.94
C PHE A 231 -8.79 2.21 -21.13
N ARG A 232 -8.31 1.17 -21.84
CA ARG A 232 -7.29 1.27 -22.92
C ARG A 232 -7.62 2.34 -23.97
N ASP A 233 -8.87 2.41 -24.40
CA ASP A 233 -9.33 3.31 -25.45
C ASP A 233 -9.72 4.71 -24.94
N THR A 234 -9.49 5.02 -23.66
CA THR A 234 -9.81 6.33 -23.08
C THR A 234 -8.66 7.34 -23.27
N PRO A 235 -8.93 8.63 -23.55
CA PRO A 235 -7.90 9.67 -23.64
C PRO A 235 -7.04 9.81 -22.36
N GLN A 236 -7.56 9.37 -21.21
CA GLN A 236 -6.89 9.39 -19.92
C GLN A 236 -5.99 8.16 -19.68
N TYR A 237 -5.97 7.16 -20.55
CA TYR A 237 -5.26 5.89 -20.32
C TYR A 237 -3.79 6.07 -19.96
N GLY A 238 -3.06 6.92 -20.69
CA GLY A 238 -1.65 7.20 -20.41
C GLY A 238 -1.42 7.82 -19.02
N LEU A 239 -2.36 8.66 -18.53
CA LEU A 239 -2.33 9.21 -17.18
C LEU A 239 -2.65 8.13 -16.13
N PHE A 240 -3.64 7.27 -16.38
CA PHE A 240 -3.97 6.17 -15.49
C PHE A 240 -2.78 5.21 -15.35
N ARG A 241 -2.22 4.74 -16.47
CA ARG A 241 -1.02 3.89 -16.53
C ARG A 241 0.15 4.51 -15.73
N ALA A 242 0.38 5.81 -15.91
CA ALA A 242 1.43 6.54 -15.20
C ALA A 242 1.17 6.76 -13.70
N LYS A 243 -0.10 6.75 -13.23
CA LYS A 243 -0.42 6.70 -11.79
C LYS A 243 -0.19 5.30 -11.21
N VAL A 244 -0.61 4.24 -11.91
CA VAL A 244 -0.52 2.85 -11.44
C VAL A 244 0.94 2.40 -11.31
N ALA A 245 1.79 2.76 -12.27
CA ALA A 245 3.24 2.57 -12.19
C ALA A 245 3.91 3.29 -10.99
N ARG A 246 3.19 4.19 -10.29
CA ARG A 246 3.67 5.01 -9.16
C ARG A 246 2.79 4.87 -7.91
N LEU A 247 2.07 3.76 -7.76
CA LEU A 247 1.39 3.42 -6.51
C LEU A 247 2.39 3.43 -5.33
N CYS A 248 1.98 3.92 -4.17
CA CYS A 248 2.79 3.89 -2.95
C CYS A 248 2.91 2.47 -2.35
N ASP A 249 3.85 2.26 -1.43
CA ASP A 249 4.17 0.92 -0.87
C ASP A 249 3.10 0.35 0.06
N ASP A 250 2.10 1.16 0.45
CA ASP A 250 0.89 0.74 1.14
C ASP A 250 -0.39 1.22 0.44
N CYS A 251 -0.35 1.49 -0.88
CA CYS A 251 -1.51 1.93 -1.66
C CYS A 251 -2.48 0.78 -1.97
N TRP A 252 -3.04 0.16 -0.93
CA TRP A 252 -3.98 -0.95 -1.02
C TRP A 252 -5.15 -0.83 -0.02
N ILE A 253 -6.25 -1.52 -0.33
CA ILE A 253 -7.40 -1.72 0.56
C ILE A 253 -7.91 -3.16 0.51
N VAL A 254 -8.52 -3.61 1.61
CA VAL A 254 -9.42 -4.77 1.63
C VAL A 254 -10.85 -4.26 1.85
N GLY A 255 -11.74 -4.61 0.93
CA GLY A 255 -13.17 -4.34 1.00
C GLY A 255 -13.98 -5.61 1.20
N ILE A 256 -15.21 -5.44 1.68
CA ILE A 256 -16.25 -6.45 1.62
C ILE A 256 -17.50 -5.91 0.93
N GLY A 257 -18.21 -6.78 0.26
CA GLY A 257 -19.47 -6.44 -0.38
C GLY A 257 -20.32 -7.66 -0.72
N ARG A 258 -21.57 -7.40 -1.06
CA ARG A 258 -22.45 -8.36 -1.71
C ARG A 258 -22.09 -8.46 -3.18
N LEU A 259 -22.05 -9.68 -3.70
CA LEU A 259 -21.87 -9.92 -5.13
C LEU A 259 -23.09 -9.41 -5.91
N THR A 260 -22.84 -8.76 -7.03
CA THR A 260 -23.90 -8.34 -7.97
C THR A 260 -24.53 -9.56 -8.65
N PHE A 261 -25.66 -9.36 -9.35
CA PHE A 261 -26.35 -10.45 -10.08
C PHE A 261 -25.47 -11.14 -11.14
N ASP A 262 -24.50 -10.44 -11.72
CA ASP A 262 -23.50 -11.02 -12.63
C ASP A 262 -22.29 -11.63 -11.92
N LYS A 263 -22.30 -11.71 -10.58
CA LYS A 263 -21.24 -12.19 -9.66
C LYS A 263 -19.93 -11.40 -9.70
N LYS A 264 -19.88 -10.17 -10.21
CA LYS A 264 -18.69 -9.32 -10.08
C LYS A 264 -18.54 -8.75 -8.67
N ALA A 265 -17.30 -8.41 -8.33
CA ALA A 265 -16.97 -7.63 -7.15
C ALA A 265 -17.10 -6.12 -7.42
N ALA A 266 -18.34 -5.65 -7.65
CA ALA A 266 -18.60 -4.22 -7.70
C ALA A 266 -18.17 -3.51 -6.38
N SER A 267 -18.00 -2.18 -6.44
CA SER A 267 -17.50 -1.35 -5.33
C SER A 267 -18.08 -1.74 -3.97
N PRO A 268 -17.26 -1.80 -2.90
CA PRO A 268 -17.56 -2.59 -1.73
C PRO A 268 -18.64 -1.88 -0.89
N ASP A 269 -19.59 -2.64 -0.37
CA ASP A 269 -20.54 -2.12 0.63
C ASP A 269 -19.79 -1.50 1.83
N LYS A 270 -18.59 -2.01 2.14
CA LYS A 270 -17.76 -1.56 3.28
C LYS A 270 -16.26 -1.80 3.04
N ILE A 271 -15.42 -0.80 3.31
CA ILE A 271 -13.97 -1.02 3.45
C ILE A 271 -13.68 -1.51 4.88
N VAL A 272 -12.91 -2.59 5.01
CA VAL A 272 -12.58 -3.21 6.29
C VAL A 272 -11.15 -2.91 6.75
N VAL A 273 -10.19 -2.86 5.83
CA VAL A 273 -8.78 -2.54 6.12
C VAL A 273 -8.22 -1.65 5.01
N GLN A 274 -7.37 -0.69 5.38
CA GLN A 274 -6.61 0.14 4.43
C GLN A 274 -5.13 0.17 4.82
N GLY A 275 -4.23 0.26 3.84
CA GLY A 275 -2.82 0.58 4.08
C GLY A 275 -2.66 1.91 4.84
N ASN A 276 -1.53 2.10 5.52
CA ASN A 276 -1.42 3.13 6.56
C ASN A 276 -1.60 4.55 6.02
N SER A 277 -0.89 4.89 4.95
CA SER A 277 -0.96 6.17 4.25
C SER A 277 -2.31 6.39 3.55
N VAL A 278 -2.99 5.31 3.13
CA VAL A 278 -4.33 5.38 2.53
C VAL A 278 -5.35 5.75 3.61
N TRP A 279 -5.31 5.07 4.76
CA TRP A 279 -6.17 5.38 5.91
C TRP A 279 -5.92 6.79 6.46
N GLU A 280 -4.67 7.25 6.47
CA GLU A 280 -4.31 8.62 6.88
C GLU A 280 -4.91 9.68 5.94
N LYS A 281 -4.90 9.43 4.63
CA LYS A 281 -5.49 10.32 3.60
C LYS A 281 -7.02 10.21 3.49
N ASP A 282 -7.64 9.12 3.93
CA ASP A 282 -9.09 8.95 3.90
C ASP A 282 -9.78 9.84 4.96
N GLU A 283 -10.37 10.96 4.54
CA GLU A 283 -11.15 11.87 5.39
C GLU A 283 -12.25 11.15 6.20
N ARG A 284 -12.83 10.08 5.66
CA ARG A 284 -13.90 9.29 6.29
C ARG A 284 -13.38 8.14 7.15
N LYS A 285 -12.05 7.95 7.22
CA LYS A 285 -11.34 7.00 8.10
C LYS A 285 -11.95 5.59 8.07
N ARG A 286 -12.31 5.11 6.87
CA ARG A 286 -13.09 3.87 6.69
C ARG A 286 -12.26 2.64 7.04
N GLY A 287 -12.87 1.69 7.76
CA GLY A 287 -12.18 0.48 8.21
C GLY A 287 -11.01 0.79 9.16
N VAL A 288 -10.12 -0.20 9.32
CA VAL A 288 -9.00 -0.15 10.27
C VAL A 288 -7.68 0.09 9.53
N LYS A 289 -6.76 0.83 10.14
CA LYS A 289 -5.38 0.99 9.65
C LYS A 289 -4.63 -0.35 9.67
N ALA A 290 -3.90 -0.70 8.61
CA ALA A 290 -3.20 -1.98 8.49
C ALA A 290 -2.31 -2.34 9.70
N ALA A 291 -1.47 -1.42 10.18
CA ALA A 291 -0.60 -1.63 11.34
C ALA A 291 -1.36 -1.90 12.65
N GLU A 292 -2.61 -1.44 12.77
CA GLU A 292 -3.50 -1.78 13.88
C GLU A 292 -4.21 -3.12 13.63
N PHE A 293 -4.75 -3.34 12.43
CA PHE A 293 -5.47 -4.56 12.08
C PHE A 293 -4.59 -5.82 12.20
N ARG A 294 -3.28 -5.70 11.91
CA ARG A 294 -2.26 -6.75 12.03
C ARG A 294 -1.68 -6.91 13.44
N ARG A 295 -1.98 -6.00 14.38
CA ARG A 295 -1.41 -5.99 15.75
C ARG A 295 -1.77 -7.29 16.48
N GLY A 296 -0.81 -7.81 17.26
CA GLY A 296 -0.91 -9.10 17.96
C GLY A 296 -0.91 -10.33 17.06
N SER A 297 -1.35 -10.22 15.80
CA SER A 297 -1.51 -11.36 14.89
C SER A 297 -0.18 -11.91 14.36
N LEU A 298 0.89 -11.10 14.39
CA LEU A 298 2.28 -11.56 14.18
C LEU A 298 2.79 -12.52 15.27
N LEU A 299 2.06 -12.68 16.39
CA LEU A 299 2.33 -13.65 17.46
C LEU A 299 1.31 -14.81 17.46
N VAL A 300 0.38 -14.85 16.51
CA VAL A 300 -0.75 -15.80 16.48
C VAL A 300 -0.56 -16.84 15.37
N ARG A 301 -0.88 -18.08 15.72
CA ARG A 301 -0.87 -19.25 14.83
C ARG A 301 -1.54 -18.95 13.47
N PRO A 302 -0.84 -19.17 12.36
CA PRO A 302 -1.49 -19.47 11.08
C PRO A 302 -2.14 -20.86 11.18
N ALA A 303 -3.47 -20.92 11.30
CA ALA A 303 -4.25 -22.18 11.25
C ALA A 303 -3.92 -22.99 9.96
N PRO A 304 -4.10 -24.32 9.86
CA PRO A 304 -3.89 -24.99 8.58
C PRO A 304 -4.72 -24.31 7.46
N PRO A 305 -4.19 -24.14 6.23
CA PRO A 305 -4.99 -23.63 5.12
C PRO A 305 -6.20 -24.56 4.90
N PRO A 306 -7.33 -24.04 4.39
CA PRO A 306 -8.53 -24.85 4.18
C PRO A 306 -8.18 -26.05 3.29
N THR A 307 -8.42 -27.26 3.81
CA THR A 307 -8.24 -28.49 3.05
C THR A 307 -9.24 -28.52 1.90
N GLU A 308 -8.77 -28.83 0.70
CA GLU A 308 -9.67 -29.12 -0.40
C GLU A 308 -10.51 -30.36 -0.08
N PHE A 309 -11.81 -30.23 -0.33
CA PHE A 309 -12.80 -31.30 -0.43
C PHE A 309 -13.27 -31.35 -1.90
#